data_AF-A0A836FUD2-F1
#
_entry.id   AF-A0A836FUD2-F1
#
_cell.length_a   1.000
_cell.length_b   1.000
_cell.length_c   1.000
_cell.angle_alpha   90.00
_cell.angle_beta   90.00
_cell.angle_gamma   90.00
#
_symmetry.space_group_name_H-M   'P 1'
#
loop_
_entity.id
_entity.type
_entity.pdbx_description
1 polymer ?
#
loop_
_entity_poly.entity_id
_entity_poly.type
_entity_poly.pdbx_seq_one_letter_code
_entity_poly.pdbx_strand_id
1 'polypeptide(L)'
;MVNFNLQLMLFLTFMYVAYLAICDRCCLINRHELPQYNLIKTNLCSRQPIISRRVVSHVNECKKFAASKKALAFNFVSARNRTAGGQENSCQALQCPEDQNMTTLVPETNCKYYSMYPVLSPPVNATMECIPKAGMFLFSSEVLNYTEARNFCQKRNASLAHVISEERTEGLGKLMSQNFSRFVGLSSERNEKIWKNEFGEPLSCFDYRAWGEGQPSHSKGCVALTNPSAKSLPPFWKVMPCHALLPFICENSPLSRETSKQRYGNHT
;
A
#
# COMPACT_ATOMS: atom_id res chain seq x y z
N MET A 1 4.60 17.82 -55.25
CA MET A 1 3.58 17.70 -54.17
C MET A 1 3.72 16.44 -53.31
N VAL A 2 4.20 15.30 -53.82
CA VAL A 2 4.33 14.04 -53.03
C VAL A 2 5.43 14.10 -51.95
N ASN A 3 6.51 14.83 -52.19
CA ASN A 3 7.69 14.88 -51.29
C ASN A 3 7.41 15.60 -49.95
N PHE A 4 6.59 16.66 -49.98
CA PHE A 4 6.21 17.40 -48.77
C PHE A 4 5.30 16.58 -47.83
N ASN A 5 4.35 15.84 -48.41
CA ASN A 5 3.45 14.98 -47.64
C ASN A 5 4.20 13.80 -46.98
N LEU A 6 5.20 13.22 -47.66
CA LEU A 6 6.02 12.16 -47.08
C LEU A 6 6.87 12.67 -45.92
N GLN A 7 7.44 13.87 -46.04
CA GLN A 7 8.27 14.49 -45.00
C GLN A 7 7.45 14.91 -43.77
N LEU A 8 6.22 15.40 -43.97
CA LEU A 8 5.29 15.69 -42.89
C LEU A 8 4.86 14.40 -42.16
N MET A 9 4.58 13.32 -42.88
CA MET A 9 4.22 12.03 -42.28
C MET A 9 5.39 11.45 -41.47
N LEU A 10 6.62 11.52 -41.98
CA LEU A 10 7.81 11.11 -41.24
C LEU A 10 7.99 11.94 -39.96
N PHE A 11 7.80 13.26 -40.02
CA PHE A 11 7.89 14.13 -38.84
C PHE A 11 6.79 13.83 -37.81
N LEU A 12 5.55 13.61 -38.23
CA LEU A 12 4.45 13.21 -37.34
C LEU A 12 4.68 11.84 -36.72
N THR A 13 5.23 10.87 -37.47
CA THR A 13 5.62 9.58 -36.91
C THR A 13 6.78 9.70 -35.94
N PHE A 14 7.76 10.56 -36.20
CA PHE A 14 8.87 10.82 -35.27
C PHE A 14 8.37 11.49 -33.99
N MET A 15 7.48 12.47 -34.09
CA MET A 15 6.84 13.10 -32.93
C MET A 15 5.94 12.11 -32.16
N TYR A 16 5.25 11.20 -32.86
CA TYR A 16 4.43 10.15 -32.25
C TYR A 16 5.29 9.08 -31.58
N VAL A 17 6.39 8.64 -32.21
CA VAL A 17 7.35 7.70 -31.63
C VAL A 17 8.12 8.35 -30.48
N ALA A 18 8.48 9.63 -30.59
CA ALA A 18 9.06 10.41 -29.50
C ALA A 18 8.05 10.58 -28.36
N TYR A 19 6.78 10.87 -28.65
CA TYR A 19 5.70 10.94 -27.65
C TYR A 19 5.47 9.58 -26.97
N LEU A 20 5.51 8.48 -27.71
CA LEU A 20 5.46 7.13 -27.16
C LEU A 20 6.74 6.78 -26.37
N ALA A 21 7.90 7.30 -26.76
CA ALA A 21 9.16 7.17 -26.04
C ALA A 21 9.26 8.09 -24.81
N ILE A 22 8.47 9.18 -24.76
CA ILE A 22 8.27 10.08 -23.61
C ILE A 22 7.25 9.47 -22.61
N CYS A 23 6.65 8.33 -22.92
CA CYS A 23 6.04 7.50 -21.88
C CYS A 23 7.16 6.84 -21.07
N ASP A 24 7.80 7.63 -20.21
CA ASP A 24 8.82 7.16 -19.27
C ASP A 24 8.26 5.98 -18.46
N ARG A 25 9.13 5.09 -17.97
CA ARG A 25 8.75 3.99 -17.07
C ARG A 25 7.93 4.47 -15.85
N CYS A 26 7.99 5.77 -15.54
CA CYS A 26 7.29 6.43 -14.45
C CYS A 26 5.83 6.83 -14.76
N CYS A 27 5.45 7.05 -16.03
CA CYS A 27 4.13 7.56 -16.40
C CYS A 27 2.98 6.59 -16.05
N LEU A 28 3.28 5.29 -15.96
CA LEU A 28 2.29 4.24 -15.69
C LEU A 28 1.96 4.08 -14.19
N ILE A 29 2.76 4.66 -13.29
CA ILE A 29 2.59 4.53 -11.83
C ILE A 29 1.31 5.25 -11.35
N ASN A 30 0.87 6.30 -12.05
CA ASN A 30 -0.32 7.06 -11.66
C ASN A 30 -1.67 6.41 -12.08
N ARG A 31 -1.66 5.21 -12.67
CA ARG A 31 -2.88 4.49 -13.10
C ARG A 31 -3.38 3.48 -12.07
N HIS A 32 -3.24 3.76 -10.78
CA HIS A 32 -3.84 2.90 -9.76
C HIS A 32 -5.37 3.04 -9.75
N GLU A 33 -6.07 1.92 -9.92
CA GLU A 33 -7.50 1.85 -9.65
C GLU A 33 -7.80 2.29 -8.22
N LEU A 34 -8.94 2.95 -8.00
CA LEU A 34 -9.38 3.31 -6.65
C LEU A 34 -9.42 2.06 -5.76
N PRO A 35 -8.96 2.15 -4.50
CA PRO A 35 -8.99 1.01 -3.59
C PRO A 35 -10.41 0.51 -3.41
N GLN A 36 -10.56 -0.81 -3.43
CA GLN A 36 -11.86 -1.44 -3.21
C GLN A 36 -12.12 -1.56 -1.71
N TYR A 37 -13.33 -1.16 -1.29
CA TYR A 37 -13.83 -1.38 0.06
C TYR A 37 -14.99 -2.37 0.03
N ASN A 38 -14.86 -3.45 0.80
CA ASN A 38 -15.89 -4.47 0.95
C ASN A 38 -16.64 -4.28 2.27
N LEU A 39 -17.94 -4.59 2.27
CA LEU A 39 -18.76 -4.61 3.47
C LEU A 39 -18.31 -5.77 4.36
N ILE A 40 -17.91 -5.48 5.59
CA ILE A 40 -17.43 -6.50 6.54
C ILE A 40 -18.51 -6.80 7.59
N LYS A 41 -19.17 -5.76 8.14
CA LYS A 41 -20.21 -5.89 9.17
C LYS A 41 -21.35 -4.90 8.97
N THR A 42 -22.53 -5.30 9.44
CA THR A 42 -23.77 -4.50 9.46
C THR A 42 -24.26 -4.31 10.89
N ASN A 43 -24.87 -3.17 11.16
CA ASN A 43 -25.32 -2.72 12.49
C ASN A 43 -24.19 -2.64 13.53
N LEU A 44 -22.96 -2.43 13.05
CA LEU A 44 -21.74 -2.35 13.84
C LEU A 44 -20.86 -1.24 13.26
N CYS A 45 -20.34 -0.39 14.14
CA CYS A 45 -19.43 0.69 13.81
C CYS A 45 -18.08 0.43 14.47
N SER A 46 -16.99 0.68 13.74
CA SER A 46 -15.65 0.64 14.30
C SER A 46 -15.36 1.91 15.09
N ARG A 47 -14.74 1.77 16.27
CA ARG A 47 -14.20 2.89 17.07
C ARG A 47 -12.73 3.19 16.76
N GLN A 48 -12.17 2.62 15.68
CA GLN A 48 -10.84 2.99 15.20
C GLN A 48 -10.73 4.51 14.99
N PRO A 49 -9.52 5.08 15.16
CA PRO A 49 -9.32 6.52 14.99
C PRO A 49 -9.81 7.03 13.64
N ILE A 50 -10.59 8.12 13.67
CA ILE A 50 -11.19 8.72 12.48
C ILE A 50 -10.25 9.78 11.92
N ILE A 51 -9.93 9.65 10.63
CA ILE A 51 -9.16 10.66 9.87
C ILE A 51 -10.05 11.87 9.60
N SER A 52 -11.27 11.62 9.12
CA SER A 52 -12.18 12.68 8.67
C SER A 52 -13.62 12.18 8.55
N ARG A 53 -14.57 13.11 8.61
CA ARG A 53 -16.01 12.83 8.47
C ARG A 53 -16.60 13.67 7.34
N ARG A 54 -17.56 13.12 6.62
CA ARG A 54 -18.30 13.85 5.58
C ARG A 54 -19.71 13.30 5.43
N VAL A 55 -20.70 14.18 5.31
CA VAL A 55 -22.05 13.79 4.89
C VAL A 55 -22.04 13.44 3.41
N VAL A 56 -22.63 12.31 3.04
CA VAL A 56 -22.62 11.78 1.68
C VAL A 56 -24.01 11.28 1.32
N SER A 57 -24.31 11.17 0.02
CA SER A 57 -25.61 10.66 -0.44
C SER A 57 -25.70 9.14 -0.33
N HIS A 58 -24.64 8.42 -0.71
CA HIS A 58 -24.62 6.96 -0.79
C HIS A 58 -23.22 6.38 -0.56
N VAL A 59 -23.13 5.06 -0.34
CA VAL A 59 -21.87 4.37 -0.01
C VAL A 59 -20.76 4.58 -1.04
N ASN A 60 -21.08 4.70 -2.34
CA ASN A 60 -20.04 4.88 -3.36
C ASN A 60 -19.32 6.23 -3.26
N GLU A 61 -19.99 7.29 -2.78
CA GLU A 61 -19.34 8.57 -2.46
C GLU A 61 -18.47 8.45 -1.22
N CYS A 62 -18.88 7.63 -0.25
CA CYS A 62 -18.07 7.32 0.93
C CYS A 62 -16.80 6.55 0.54
N LYS A 63 -16.88 5.59 -0.40
CA LYS A 63 -15.70 4.90 -0.94
C LYS A 63 -14.71 5.89 -1.59
N LYS A 64 -15.20 6.80 -2.43
CA LYS A 64 -14.37 7.86 -3.03
C LYS A 64 -13.78 8.80 -1.97
N PHE A 65 -14.56 9.17 -0.96
CA PHE A 65 -14.09 9.99 0.15
C PHE A 65 -12.95 9.30 0.92
N ALA A 66 -13.19 8.07 1.36
CA ALA A 66 -12.23 7.27 2.11
C ALA A 66 -10.92 7.12 1.31
N ALA A 67 -11.01 6.80 0.01
CA ALA A 67 -9.86 6.74 -0.88
C ALA A 67 -9.10 8.07 -0.96
N SER A 68 -9.81 9.21 -1.12
CA SER A 68 -9.19 10.54 -1.15
C SER A 68 -8.48 10.93 0.15
N LYS A 69 -8.84 10.30 1.27
CA LYS A 69 -8.20 10.47 2.57
C LYS A 69 -7.15 9.40 2.88
N LYS A 70 -6.87 8.50 1.94
CA LYS A 70 -6.04 7.29 2.12
C LYS A 70 -6.51 6.44 3.33
N ALA A 71 -7.81 6.42 3.59
CA ALA A 71 -8.38 5.68 4.71
C ALA A 71 -8.39 4.18 4.41
N LEU A 72 -7.97 3.34 5.36
CA LEU A 72 -7.91 1.89 5.13
C LEU A 72 -9.26 1.18 5.38
N ALA A 73 -10.16 1.86 6.08
CA ALA A 73 -11.52 1.42 6.36
C ALA A 73 -12.45 2.64 6.53
N PHE A 74 -13.76 2.41 6.59
CA PHE A 74 -14.72 3.44 6.96
C PHE A 74 -16.00 2.89 7.58
N ASN A 75 -16.65 3.71 8.40
CA ASN A 75 -18.04 3.52 8.79
C ASN A 75 -18.97 4.32 7.86
N PHE A 76 -20.06 3.70 7.42
CA PHE A 76 -21.17 4.36 6.75
C PHE A 76 -22.40 4.30 7.65
N VAL A 77 -22.75 5.43 8.25
CA VAL A 77 -23.84 5.54 9.23
C VAL A 77 -25.02 6.25 8.59
N SER A 78 -26.18 5.61 8.60
CA SER A 78 -27.42 6.18 8.08
C SER A 78 -28.30 6.68 9.22
N ALA A 79 -28.47 7.99 9.34
CA ALA A 79 -29.36 8.62 10.31
C ALA A 79 -30.64 9.13 9.62
N ARG A 80 -31.80 8.94 10.27
CA ARG A 80 -33.03 9.63 9.86
C ARG A 80 -33.00 11.05 10.40
N ASN A 81 -33.03 12.05 9.52
CA ASN A 81 -33.16 13.44 9.94
C ASN A 81 -34.63 13.70 10.33
N ARG A 82 -34.88 13.82 11.64
CA ARG A 82 -36.21 14.03 12.22
C ARG A 82 -36.82 15.39 11.88
N THR A 83 -36.02 16.35 11.43
CA THR A 83 -36.46 17.74 11.18
C THR A 83 -36.81 18.05 9.72
N ALA A 84 -36.25 17.31 8.75
CA ALA A 84 -36.38 17.61 7.33
C ALA A 84 -37.04 16.49 6.49
N GLY A 85 -37.45 15.38 7.11
CA GLY A 85 -38.00 14.23 6.38
C GLY A 85 -36.98 13.48 5.50
N GLY A 86 -35.69 13.78 5.64
CA GLY A 86 -34.60 13.23 4.83
C GLY A 86 -33.76 12.18 5.56
N GLN A 87 -33.00 11.38 4.79
CA GLN A 87 -31.99 10.45 5.30
C GLN A 87 -30.60 11.08 5.12
N GLU A 88 -29.87 11.28 6.22
CA GLU A 88 -28.50 11.80 6.18
C GLU A 88 -27.52 10.66 6.43
N ASN A 89 -26.64 10.42 5.46
CA ASN A 89 -25.60 9.41 5.61
C ASN A 89 -24.27 10.07 5.96
N SER A 90 -23.66 9.64 7.08
CA SER A 90 -22.35 10.08 7.54
C SER A 90 -21.29 9.05 7.15
N CYS A 91 -20.29 9.49 6.40
CA CYS A 91 -19.10 8.72 6.10
C CYS A 91 -17.99 9.06 7.09
N GLN A 92 -17.47 8.06 7.80
CA GLN A 92 -16.40 8.21 8.79
C GLN A 92 -15.17 7.46 8.27
N ALA A 93 -14.19 8.18 7.73
CA ALA A 93 -12.96 7.60 7.20
C ALA A 93 -12.02 7.21 8.35
N LEU A 94 -11.60 5.95 8.42
CA LEU A 94 -10.82 5.38 9.53
C LEU A 94 -9.35 5.22 9.15
N GLN A 95 -8.47 5.38 10.13
CA GLN A 95 -7.02 5.20 9.95
C GLN A 95 -6.66 3.77 9.59
N CYS A 96 -7.22 2.81 10.32
CA CYS A 96 -6.90 1.39 10.24
C CYS A 96 -8.17 0.55 10.16
N PRO A 97 -8.12 -0.63 9.53
CA PRO A 97 -9.17 -1.61 9.66
C PRO A 97 -9.16 -2.27 11.04
N GLU A 98 -10.25 -2.95 11.40
CA GLU A 98 -10.29 -3.88 12.52
C GLU A 98 -9.22 -4.96 12.42
N ASP A 99 -8.71 -5.36 13.58
CA ASP A 99 -7.91 -6.56 13.74
C ASP A 99 -8.76 -7.84 13.61
N GLN A 100 -8.11 -9.00 13.75
CA GLN A 100 -8.78 -10.29 13.70
C GLN A 100 -9.91 -10.43 14.74
N ASN A 101 -9.74 -9.82 15.90
CA ASN A 101 -10.65 -9.94 17.03
C ASN A 101 -11.83 -8.96 16.94
N MET A 102 -11.75 -7.95 16.08
CA MET A 102 -12.77 -6.92 15.86
C MET A 102 -13.21 -6.23 17.16
N THR A 103 -12.27 -6.04 18.09
CA THR A 103 -12.58 -5.61 19.47
C THR A 103 -13.15 -4.20 19.55
N THR A 104 -12.92 -3.36 18.55
CA THR A 104 -13.39 -1.97 18.56
C THR A 104 -14.75 -1.78 17.89
N LEU A 105 -15.32 -2.86 17.32
CA LEU A 105 -16.67 -2.83 16.79
C LEU A 105 -17.68 -2.71 17.92
N VAL A 106 -18.55 -1.71 17.80
CA VAL A 106 -19.65 -1.48 18.74
C VAL A 106 -21.00 -1.55 18.04
N PRO A 107 -22.03 -2.12 18.70
CA PRO A 107 -23.39 -2.11 18.17
C PRO A 107 -23.87 -0.68 17.90
N GLU A 108 -24.24 -0.41 16.64
CA GLU A 108 -24.81 0.87 16.23
C GLU A 108 -25.79 0.62 15.08
N THR A 109 -27.08 0.88 15.33
CA THR A 109 -28.12 0.64 14.34
C THR A 109 -27.87 1.47 13.08
N ASN A 110 -28.10 0.87 11.91
CA ASN A 110 -27.87 1.51 10.61
C ASN A 110 -26.42 1.94 10.32
N CYS A 111 -25.44 1.42 11.08
CA CYS A 111 -24.03 1.52 10.74
C CYS A 111 -23.57 0.32 9.92
N LYS A 112 -22.79 0.56 8.86
CA LYS A 112 -22.14 -0.47 8.05
C LYS A 112 -20.64 -0.21 8.02
N TYR A 113 -19.85 -1.19 8.43
CA TYR A 113 -18.39 -1.10 8.46
C TYR A 113 -17.78 -1.73 7.20
N TYR A 114 -16.94 -0.97 6.51
CA TYR A 114 -16.27 -1.35 5.27
C TYR A 114 -14.75 -1.29 5.42
N SER A 115 -14.02 -2.20 4.77
CA SER A 115 -12.56 -2.31 4.85
C SER A 115 -11.95 -2.56 3.47
N MET A 116 -10.72 -2.07 3.25
CA MET A 116 -9.88 -2.43 2.11
C MET A 116 -9.27 -3.82 2.23
N TYR A 117 -9.16 -4.33 3.45
CA TYR A 117 -8.53 -5.60 3.77
C TYR A 117 -9.57 -6.61 4.24
N PRO A 118 -9.38 -7.91 3.93
CA PRO A 118 -10.13 -8.96 4.61
C PRO A 118 -9.69 -9.02 6.08
N VAL A 119 -10.35 -9.86 6.87
CA VAL A 119 -9.86 -10.18 8.21
C VAL A 119 -8.52 -10.89 8.06
N LEU A 120 -7.45 -10.26 8.53
CA LEU A 120 -6.09 -10.79 8.45
C LEU A 120 -5.77 -11.53 9.75
N SER A 121 -5.19 -12.72 9.63
CA SER A 121 -4.71 -13.52 10.75
C SER A 121 -3.19 -13.74 10.58
N PRO A 122 -2.35 -13.23 11.49
CA PRO A 122 -0.92 -13.43 11.41
C PRO A 122 -0.53 -14.88 11.79
N PRO A 123 0.54 -15.45 11.20
CA PRO A 123 1.14 -16.69 11.68
C PRO A 123 1.82 -16.48 13.04
N VAL A 124 2.08 -17.58 13.76
CA VAL A 124 2.66 -17.57 15.12
C VAL A 124 3.96 -16.75 15.24
N ASN A 125 4.80 -16.75 14.19
CA ASN A 125 6.10 -16.07 14.19
C ASN A 125 6.06 -14.66 13.55
N ALA A 126 4.90 -14.02 13.54
CA ALA A 126 4.79 -12.68 12.99
C ALA A 126 3.69 -11.87 13.67
N THR A 127 3.83 -10.54 13.62
CA THR A 127 2.80 -9.61 14.09
C THR A 127 2.21 -8.85 12.91
N MET A 128 0.90 -8.62 12.95
CA MET A 128 0.19 -7.80 11.98
C MET A 128 0.04 -6.40 12.55
N GLU A 129 0.50 -5.41 11.81
CA GLU A 129 0.49 -4.01 12.23
C GLU A 129 -0.13 -3.14 11.14
N CYS A 130 -0.90 -2.14 11.58
CA CYS A 130 -1.43 -1.12 10.69
C CYS A 130 -0.57 0.14 10.73
N ILE A 131 -0.23 0.67 9.56
CA ILE A 131 0.32 2.02 9.44
C ILE A 131 -0.72 2.90 8.75
N PRO A 132 -1.29 3.91 9.45
CA PRO A 132 -2.29 4.80 8.89
C PRO A 132 -1.85 5.39 7.55
N LYS A 133 -2.79 5.45 6.58
CA LYS A 133 -2.55 5.93 5.20
C LYS A 133 -1.59 5.10 4.34
N ALA A 134 -0.88 4.13 4.91
CA ALA A 134 0.08 3.30 4.21
C ALA A 134 -0.50 1.90 3.91
N GLY A 135 -0.95 1.16 4.92
CA GLY A 135 -1.48 -0.20 4.73
C GLY A 135 -1.37 -1.11 5.95
N MET A 136 -1.52 -2.41 5.69
CA MET A 136 -1.36 -3.50 6.66
C MET A 136 -0.06 -4.26 6.40
N PHE A 137 0.72 -4.46 7.45
CA PHE A 137 2.08 -4.99 7.38
C PHE A 137 2.28 -6.17 8.30
N LEU A 138 2.97 -7.19 7.82
CA LEU A 138 3.35 -8.36 8.59
C LEU A 138 4.83 -8.30 8.94
N PHE A 139 5.15 -8.19 10.24
CA PHE A 139 6.52 -8.21 10.75
C PHE A 139 6.91 -9.64 11.11
N SER A 140 7.70 -10.29 10.25
CA SER A 140 8.18 -11.66 10.49
C SER A 140 9.42 -11.64 11.38
N SER A 141 9.49 -12.55 12.35
CA SER A 141 10.73 -12.82 13.11
C SER A 141 11.61 -13.88 12.47
N GLU A 142 11.15 -14.55 11.40
CA GLU A 142 11.96 -15.52 10.64
C GLU A 142 13.16 -14.83 9.99
N VAL A 143 14.31 -15.50 10.01
CA VAL A 143 15.58 -14.98 9.50
C VAL A 143 15.90 -15.70 8.19
N LEU A 144 15.63 -15.04 7.07
CA LEU A 144 15.70 -15.61 5.72
C LEU A 144 16.54 -14.72 4.79
N ASN A 145 17.02 -15.27 3.68
CA ASN A 145 17.59 -14.43 2.62
C ASN A 145 16.50 -13.65 1.88
N TYR A 146 16.88 -12.65 1.09
CA TYR A 146 15.92 -11.75 0.46
C TYR A 146 14.91 -12.48 -0.46
N THR A 147 15.39 -13.45 -1.25
CA THR A 147 14.55 -14.25 -2.15
C THR A 147 13.56 -15.11 -1.37
N GLU A 148 13.99 -15.75 -0.29
CA GLU A 148 13.13 -16.55 0.59
C GLU A 148 12.10 -15.68 1.32
N ALA A 149 12.51 -14.51 1.82
CA ALA A 149 11.63 -13.52 2.43
C ALA A 149 10.55 -13.03 1.44
N ARG A 150 10.95 -12.70 0.21
CA ARG A 150 10.04 -12.37 -0.90
C ARG A 150 9.03 -13.51 -1.13
N ASN A 151 9.50 -14.75 -1.24
CA ASN A 151 8.66 -15.92 -1.43
C ASN A 151 7.70 -16.14 -0.24
N PHE A 152 8.15 -15.87 0.99
CA PHE A 152 7.33 -15.97 2.19
C PHE A 152 6.12 -15.01 2.12
N CYS A 153 6.36 -13.76 1.70
CA CYS A 153 5.30 -12.77 1.54
C CYS A 153 4.34 -13.15 0.40
N GLN A 154 4.87 -13.57 -0.75
CA GLN A 154 4.07 -13.94 -1.92
C GLN A 154 3.13 -15.12 -1.67
N LYS A 155 3.57 -16.14 -0.93
CA LYS A 155 2.73 -17.26 -0.49
C LYS A 155 1.52 -16.83 0.36
N ARG A 156 1.49 -15.57 0.82
CA ARG A 156 0.43 -14.99 1.66
C ARG A 156 -0.29 -13.82 0.98
N ASN A 157 -0.26 -13.76 -0.36
CA ASN A 157 -0.84 -12.66 -1.15
C ASN A 157 -0.31 -11.27 -0.74
N ALA A 158 0.94 -11.24 -0.32
CA ALA A 158 1.66 -10.05 0.11
C ALA A 158 2.96 -9.90 -0.71
N SER A 159 3.61 -8.76 -0.57
CA SER A 159 4.95 -8.50 -1.13
C SER A 159 5.88 -8.05 -0.01
N LEU A 160 7.20 -8.00 -0.24
CA LEU A 160 8.06 -7.28 0.69
C LEU A 160 7.64 -5.81 0.74
N ALA A 161 7.65 -5.23 1.94
CA ALA A 161 6.97 -3.96 2.19
C ALA A 161 7.54 -2.81 1.35
N HIS A 162 6.67 -2.03 0.72
CA HIS A 162 7.08 -0.81 0.05
C HIS A 162 7.54 0.22 1.09
N VAL A 163 8.60 0.97 0.79
CA VAL A 163 9.17 1.97 1.72
C VAL A 163 9.23 3.39 1.17
N ILE A 164 8.91 3.59 -0.12
CA ILE A 164 9.18 4.84 -0.85
C ILE A 164 8.10 5.91 -0.56
N SER A 165 7.97 6.31 0.70
CA SER A 165 7.25 7.48 1.21
C SER A 165 7.59 7.67 2.69
N GLU A 166 7.50 8.89 3.20
CA GLU A 166 7.72 9.21 4.61
C GLU A 166 6.80 8.39 5.53
N GLU A 167 5.50 8.31 5.21
CA GLU A 167 4.52 7.58 6.02
C GLU A 167 4.88 6.10 6.18
N ARG A 168 5.46 5.50 5.12
CA ARG A 168 5.90 4.11 5.11
C ARG A 168 7.21 3.93 5.88
N THR A 169 8.26 4.66 5.53
CA THR A 169 9.58 4.49 6.15
C THR A 169 9.51 4.77 7.65
N GLU A 170 8.91 5.89 8.06
CA GLU A 170 8.82 6.22 9.47
C GLU A 170 7.84 5.31 10.22
N GLY A 171 6.68 5.04 9.63
CA GLY A 171 5.66 4.18 10.25
C GLY A 171 6.20 2.78 10.53
N LEU A 172 6.91 2.19 9.56
CA LEU A 172 7.53 0.89 9.70
C LEU A 172 8.64 0.92 10.75
N GLY A 173 9.53 1.91 10.69
CA GLY A 173 10.67 1.97 11.60
C GLY A 173 10.27 2.23 13.06
N LYS A 174 9.20 3.00 13.32
CA LYS A 174 8.67 3.23 14.69
C LYS A 174 8.20 1.94 15.38
N LEU A 175 7.79 0.93 14.61
CA LEU A 175 7.36 -0.37 15.11
C LEU A 175 8.52 -1.37 15.26
N MET A 176 9.72 -1.01 14.81
CA MET A 176 10.89 -1.87 14.90
C MET A 176 11.68 -1.61 16.19
N SER A 177 12.21 -2.67 16.80
CA SER A 177 13.21 -2.55 17.84
C SER A 177 14.46 -1.81 17.34
N GLN A 178 15.07 -1.00 18.20
CA GLN A 178 16.28 -0.25 17.88
C GLN A 178 17.43 -1.18 17.47
N ASN A 179 18.24 -0.74 16.51
CA ASN A 179 19.35 -1.48 15.89
C ASN A 179 18.96 -2.73 15.10
N PHE A 180 17.68 -3.05 14.96
CA PHE A 180 17.26 -4.13 14.07
C PHE A 180 17.11 -3.61 12.65
N SER A 181 17.56 -4.44 11.72
CA SER A 181 17.36 -4.21 10.29
C SER A 181 16.45 -5.29 9.74
N ARG A 182 15.51 -4.90 8.89
CA ARG A 182 14.54 -5.82 8.27
C ARG A 182 14.52 -5.61 6.77
N PHE A 183 14.51 -6.70 5.99
CA PHE A 183 14.33 -6.59 4.55
C PHE A 183 12.97 -5.97 4.21
N VAL A 184 13.01 -5.11 3.18
CA VAL A 184 11.88 -4.38 2.61
C VAL A 184 11.94 -4.46 1.10
N GLY A 185 10.82 -4.16 0.43
CA GLY A 185 10.61 -4.35 -1.00
C GLY A 185 11.28 -3.32 -1.89
N LEU A 186 12.60 -3.18 -1.78
CA LEU A 186 13.43 -2.36 -2.65
C LEU A 186 14.74 -3.11 -2.93
N SER A 187 15.05 -3.32 -4.20
CA SER A 187 16.24 -4.07 -4.61
C SER A 187 16.75 -3.59 -5.96
N SER A 188 18.03 -3.85 -6.21
CA SER A 188 18.65 -3.70 -7.53
C SER A 188 19.31 -5.02 -7.89
N GLU A 189 18.50 -5.89 -8.46
CA GLU A 189 18.86 -7.23 -8.96
C GLU A 189 18.94 -7.19 -10.50
N ARG A 190 19.85 -7.96 -11.11
CA ARG A 190 20.16 -8.07 -12.57
C ARG A 190 21.12 -7.01 -13.13
N ASN A 191 21.28 -6.99 -14.47
CA ASN A 191 22.25 -6.17 -15.21
C ASN A 191 21.95 -4.66 -15.22
N GLU A 192 20.77 -4.26 -14.75
CA GLU A 192 20.39 -2.85 -14.64
C GLU A 192 20.76 -2.33 -13.24
N LYS A 193 21.58 -1.28 -13.16
CA LYS A 193 21.93 -0.56 -11.89
C LYS A 193 20.76 0.33 -11.40
N ILE A 194 19.54 -0.20 -11.45
CA ILE A 194 18.31 0.53 -11.15
C ILE A 194 17.65 -0.12 -9.93
N TRP A 195 17.33 0.69 -8.92
CA TRP A 195 16.54 0.28 -7.76
C TRP A 195 15.07 0.21 -8.15
N LYS A 196 14.41 -0.90 -7.83
CA LYS A 196 12.99 -1.14 -8.10
C LYS A 196 12.29 -1.67 -6.87
N ASN A 197 11.02 -1.33 -6.72
CA ASN A 197 10.16 -1.96 -5.73
C ASN A 197 9.66 -3.33 -6.22
N GLU A 198 8.88 -4.03 -5.40
CA GLU A 198 8.30 -5.35 -5.73
C GLU A 198 7.28 -5.31 -6.87
N PHE A 199 6.80 -4.13 -7.27
CA PHE A 199 5.92 -3.91 -8.42
C PHE A 199 6.71 -3.59 -9.70
N GLY A 200 8.04 -3.57 -9.64
CA GLY A 200 8.92 -3.27 -10.78
C GLY A 200 9.06 -1.77 -11.07
N GLU A 201 8.52 -0.91 -10.21
CA GLU A 201 8.55 0.54 -10.39
C GLU A 201 9.94 1.08 -10.01
N PRO A 202 10.61 1.82 -10.91
CA PRO A 202 11.91 2.40 -10.63
C PRO A 202 11.85 3.42 -9.49
N LEU A 203 12.82 3.38 -8.58
CA LEU A 203 12.97 4.37 -7.51
C LEU A 203 13.11 5.81 -8.05
N SER A 204 13.65 5.97 -9.27
CA SER A 204 13.77 7.27 -9.96
C SER A 204 12.43 7.93 -10.26
N CYS A 205 11.33 7.18 -10.22
CA CYS A 205 9.99 7.71 -10.43
C CYS A 205 9.37 8.35 -9.18
N PHE A 206 10.08 8.31 -8.06
CA PHE A 206 9.65 8.86 -6.79
C PHE A 206 10.71 9.84 -6.30
N ASP A 207 10.31 10.92 -5.63
CA ASP A 207 11.24 11.91 -5.08
C ASP A 207 11.77 11.50 -3.69
N TYR A 208 11.02 10.68 -2.96
CA TYR A 208 11.36 10.32 -1.59
C TYR A 208 12.59 9.41 -1.49
N ARG A 209 13.53 9.76 -0.61
CA ARG A 209 14.72 8.97 -0.28
C ARG A 209 14.92 8.98 1.22
N ALA A 210 15.24 7.81 1.79
CA ALA A 210 15.65 7.69 3.19
C ALA A 210 16.94 6.87 3.32
N TRP A 211 17.86 6.98 2.36
CA TRP A 211 19.16 6.34 2.46
C TRP A 211 19.91 6.82 3.70
N GLY A 212 20.53 5.88 4.43
CA GLY A 212 21.43 6.20 5.52
C GLY A 212 22.70 6.91 5.03
N GLU A 213 23.49 7.44 5.96
CA GLU A 213 24.78 8.06 5.64
C GLU A 213 25.68 7.09 4.88
N GLY A 214 26.26 7.56 3.76
CA GLY A 214 27.09 6.73 2.87
C GLY A 214 26.33 5.67 2.07
N GLN A 215 24.99 5.69 2.06
CA GLN A 215 24.16 4.79 1.27
C GLN A 215 23.57 5.49 0.02
N PRO A 216 23.30 4.76 -1.07
CA PRO A 216 23.63 3.34 -1.27
C PRO A 216 25.15 3.12 -1.44
N SER A 217 25.74 2.22 -0.65
CA SER A 217 27.19 1.96 -0.70
C SER A 217 27.60 1.12 -1.93
N HIS A 218 26.63 0.44 -2.55
CA HIS A 218 26.81 -0.34 -3.77
C HIS A 218 25.67 -0.06 -4.74
N SER A 219 25.92 -0.20 -6.05
CA SER A 219 24.90 -0.02 -7.08
C SER A 219 24.02 -1.27 -7.32
N LYS A 220 24.19 -2.31 -6.51
CA LYS A 220 23.47 -3.59 -6.57
C LYS A 220 23.30 -4.13 -5.15
N GLY A 221 22.19 -4.79 -4.90
CA GLY A 221 21.89 -5.38 -3.61
C GLY A 221 20.42 -5.29 -3.26
N CYS A 222 20.12 -5.62 -2.01
CA CYS A 222 18.78 -5.63 -1.46
C CYS A 222 18.71 -4.65 -0.30
N VAL A 223 17.57 -4.01 -0.09
CA VAL A 223 17.45 -2.95 0.92
C VAL A 223 16.86 -3.50 2.21
N ALA A 224 17.46 -3.12 3.31
CA ALA A 224 16.88 -3.24 4.63
C ALA A 224 16.51 -1.85 5.18
N LEU A 225 15.37 -1.77 5.86
CA LEU A 225 15.04 -0.65 6.73
C LEU A 225 15.73 -0.88 8.07
N THR A 226 16.33 0.17 8.65
CA THR A 226 17.03 0.13 9.93
C THR A 226 16.46 1.21 10.85
N ASN A 227 16.15 0.82 12.09
CA ASN A 227 15.77 1.78 13.14
C ASN A 227 17.01 2.12 14.00
N PRO A 228 17.48 3.38 14.04
CA PRO A 228 18.68 3.75 14.80
C PRO A 228 18.53 3.59 16.33
N SER A 229 19.65 3.44 17.03
CA SER A 229 19.71 3.52 18.51
C SER A 229 19.27 4.89 19.05
N ALA A 230 19.71 5.95 18.38
CA ALA A 230 19.42 7.31 18.79
C ALA A 230 17.97 7.64 18.44
N LYS A 231 17.12 7.83 19.46
CA LYS A 231 15.68 8.12 19.31
C LYS A 231 15.39 9.38 18.48
N SER A 232 16.36 10.27 18.31
CA SER A 232 16.25 11.50 17.53
C SER A 232 16.48 11.31 16.03
N LEU A 233 17.01 10.17 15.59
CA LEU A 233 17.29 9.91 14.18
C LEU A 233 16.13 9.14 13.53
N PRO A 234 15.71 9.52 12.30
CA PRO A 234 14.67 8.79 11.60
C PRO A 234 15.18 7.41 11.15
N PRO A 235 14.29 6.43 10.94
CA PRO A 235 14.61 5.17 10.28
C PRO A 235 15.16 5.41 8.87
N PHE A 236 16.13 4.60 8.46
CA PHE A 236 16.83 4.78 7.18
C PHE A 236 17.03 3.46 6.44
N TRP A 237 17.29 3.56 5.14
CA TRP A 237 17.52 2.46 4.22
C TRP A 237 19.01 2.16 4.13
N LYS A 238 19.34 0.88 4.15
CA LYS A 238 20.70 0.36 4.02
C LYS A 238 20.76 -0.71 2.95
N VAL A 239 21.76 -0.64 2.08
CA VAL A 239 22.04 -1.72 1.13
C VAL A 239 22.68 -2.88 1.87
N MET A 240 22.11 -4.07 1.70
CA MET A 240 22.55 -5.34 2.27
C MET A 240 22.81 -6.35 1.13
N PRO A 241 23.76 -7.28 1.31
CA PRO A 241 23.89 -8.42 0.41
C PRO A 241 22.58 -9.23 0.40
N CYS A 242 22.04 -9.57 -0.76
CA CYS A 242 20.75 -10.26 -0.86
C CYS A 242 20.75 -11.67 -0.24
N HIS A 243 21.92 -12.29 -0.08
CA HIS A 243 22.11 -13.57 0.61
C HIS A 243 22.24 -13.43 2.13
N ALA A 244 22.31 -12.21 2.67
CA ALA A 244 22.29 -12.00 4.11
C ALA A 244 20.96 -12.49 4.67
N LEU A 245 21.01 -13.09 5.87
CA LEU A 245 19.81 -13.56 6.55
C LEU A 245 19.33 -12.47 7.50
N LEU A 246 18.12 -11.97 7.29
CA LEU A 246 17.50 -10.95 8.14
C LEU A 246 16.02 -11.26 8.39
N PRO A 247 15.45 -10.76 9.48
CA PRO A 247 14.00 -10.58 9.56
C PRO A 247 13.52 -9.65 8.45
N PHE A 248 12.22 -9.65 8.18
CA PHE A 248 11.66 -8.94 7.05
C PHE A 248 10.24 -8.47 7.33
N ILE A 249 9.74 -7.57 6.48
CA ILE A 249 8.39 -7.02 6.58
C ILE A 249 7.67 -7.26 5.26
N CYS A 250 6.47 -7.83 5.35
CA CYS A 250 5.56 -7.94 4.20
C CYS A 250 4.52 -6.81 4.24
N GLU A 251 4.06 -6.37 3.08
CA GLU A 251 2.87 -5.52 2.91
C GLU A 251 1.76 -6.36 2.27
N ASN A 252 0.62 -6.45 2.97
CA ASN A 252 -0.55 -7.14 2.47
C ASN A 252 -1.19 -6.35 1.34
N SER A 253 -1.62 -7.05 0.29
CA SER A 253 -2.36 -6.43 -0.79
C SER A 253 -3.80 -6.13 -0.33
N PRO A 254 -4.32 -4.91 -0.59
CA PRO A 254 -5.75 -4.66 -0.50
C PRO A 254 -6.54 -5.64 -1.39
N LEU A 255 -7.84 -5.80 -1.09
CA LEU A 255 -8.73 -6.63 -1.90
C LEU A 255 -8.76 -6.11 -3.35
N SER A 256 -8.31 -6.93 -4.31
CA SER A 256 -8.42 -6.64 -5.75
C SER A 256 -9.72 -7.24 -6.32
N ARG A 257 -10.24 -6.64 -7.42
CA ARG A 257 -11.46 -7.12 -8.09
C ARG A 257 -11.34 -8.57 -8.59
N GLU A 258 -10.14 -9.05 -8.91
CA GLU A 258 -9.94 -10.36 -9.56
C GLU A 258 -10.24 -11.55 -8.66
N THR A 259 -10.03 -11.45 -7.34
CA THR A 259 -10.35 -12.55 -6.41
C THR A 259 -11.85 -12.78 -6.20
N SER A 260 -12.70 -11.83 -6.60
CA SER A 260 -14.16 -11.96 -6.49
C SER A 260 -14.78 -12.78 -7.63
N LYS A 261 -14.15 -12.84 -8.81
CA LYS A 261 -14.63 -13.65 -9.94
C LYS A 261 -14.34 -15.15 -9.78
N GLN A 262 -13.24 -15.51 -9.10
CA GLN A 262 -12.91 -16.92 -8.83
C GLN A 262 -13.79 -17.57 -7.75
N ARG A 263 -14.43 -16.80 -6.86
CA ARG A 263 -15.37 -17.36 -5.87
C ARG A 263 -16.79 -17.59 -6.40
N TYR A 264 -17.16 -16.99 -7.53
CA TYR A 264 -18.47 -17.20 -8.15
C TYR A 264 -18.45 -18.29 -9.26
N GLY A 265 -17.26 -18.67 -9.75
CA GLY A 265 -17.10 -19.68 -10.80
C GLY A 265 -17.00 -21.14 -10.34
N ASN A 266 -17.03 -21.41 -9.02
CA ASN A 266 -16.92 -22.76 -8.47
C ASN A 266 -18.24 -23.32 -7.88
N HIS A 267 -19.37 -22.67 -8.18
CA HIS A 267 -20.71 -23.12 -7.75
C HIS A 267 -21.74 -23.08 -8.89
N THR A 268 -21.38 -23.65 -10.05
CA THR A 268 -22.33 -24.13 -11.07
C THR A 268 -21.77 -25.38 -11.70
#